data_AF-A0A1Q5QX77-F1
#
_entry.id   AF-A0A1Q5QX77-F1
#
_cell.length_a   1.000
_cell.length_b   1.000
_cell.length_c   1.000
_cell.angle_alpha   90.00
_cell.angle_beta   90.00
_cell.angle_gamma   90.00
#
_symmetry.space_group_name_H-M   'P 1'
#
loop_
_entity.id
_entity.type
_entity.pdbx_description
1 polymer ?
#
loop_
_entity_poly.entity_id
_entity_poly.type
_entity_poly.pdbx_seq_one_letter_code
_entity_poly.pdbx_strand_id
1 'polypeptide(L)' 'AAPRPEVGRLPVVDGWALRDVGNGGALIEGRGGIYEVYAGDPVPGLGRVDAIRKQDGRWVVVTSKGLIVSR' A
#
# COMPACT_ATOMS: atom_id res chain seq x y z
N ALA A 1 8.33 -10.20 -22.32
CA ALA A 1 7.75 -10.08 -20.96
C ALA A 1 7.36 -8.62 -20.75
N ALA A 2 6.14 -8.32 -20.33
CA ALA A 2 5.75 -6.95 -19.99
C ALA A 2 6.59 -6.47 -18.78
N PRO A 3 7.07 -5.21 -18.76
CA PRO A 3 7.78 -4.70 -17.60
C PRO A 3 6.82 -4.75 -16.41
N ARG A 4 7.16 -5.56 -15.40
CA ARG A 4 6.49 -5.53 -14.11
C ARG A 4 6.59 -4.07 -13.66
N PRO A 5 5.46 -3.38 -13.35
CA PRO A 5 5.49 -1.97 -13.04
C PRO A 5 6.61 -1.75 -12.03
N GLU A 6 7.56 -0.87 -12.36
CA GLU A 6 8.67 -0.53 -11.48
C GLU A 6 8.06 0.20 -10.28
N VAL A 7 7.57 -0.58 -9.31
CA VAL A 7 6.91 -0.12 -8.09
C VAL A 7 7.82 0.86 -7.33
N GLY A 8 9.13 0.83 -7.56
CA GLY A 8 10.08 1.82 -7.04
C GLY A 8 9.91 3.26 -7.58
N ARG A 9 9.09 3.50 -8.62
CA ARG A 9 8.82 4.85 -9.15
C ARG A 9 7.46 5.42 -8.76
N LEU A 10 6.61 4.65 -8.08
CA LEU A 10 5.32 5.18 -7.64
C LEU A 10 5.51 6.19 -6.50
N PRO A 11 4.78 7.32 -6.50
CA PRO A 11 4.88 8.29 -5.42
C PRO A 11 4.32 7.73 -4.12
N VAL A 12 4.86 8.17 -2.98
CA VAL A 12 4.22 7.95 -1.68
C VAL A 12 2.96 8.80 -1.60
N VAL A 13 1.85 8.21 -1.17
CA VAL A 13 0.57 8.93 -1.11
C VAL A 13 0.45 9.69 0.21
N ASP A 14 0.24 11.00 0.11
CA ASP A 14 0.01 11.86 1.26
C ASP A 14 -1.32 11.58 1.97
N GLY A 15 -1.32 11.82 3.28
CA GLY A 15 -2.49 11.59 4.13
C GLY A 15 -2.82 10.11 4.36
N TRP A 16 -1.94 9.20 3.93
CA TRP A 16 -2.00 7.78 4.22
C TRP A 16 -0.73 7.31 4.92
N ALA A 17 -0.86 6.34 5.82
CA ALA A 17 0.26 5.73 6.53
C ALA A 17 -0.02 4.24 6.77
N LEU A 18 1.02 3.42 6.63
CA LEU A 18 0.97 2.02 7.04
C LEU A 18 1.17 1.95 8.55
N ARG A 19 0.23 1.32 9.26
CA ARG A 19 0.24 1.16 10.71
C ARG A 19 0.79 -0.19 11.14
N ASP A 20 0.36 -1.25 10.46
CA ASP A 20 0.83 -2.60 10.77
C ASP A 20 0.69 -3.54 9.55
N VAL A 21 1.41 -4.67 9.58
CA VAL A 21 1.33 -5.75 8.59
C VAL A 21 1.34 -7.08 9.31
N GLY A 22 0.31 -7.88 9.06
CA GLY A 22 0.13 -9.19 9.69
C GLY A 22 -0.91 -10.03 8.97
N ASN A 23 -0.89 -11.34 9.17
CA ASN A 23 -1.89 -12.27 8.62
C ASN A 23 -2.11 -12.17 7.10
N GLY A 24 -1.09 -11.75 6.35
CA GLY A 24 -1.17 -11.53 4.90
C GLY A 24 -1.85 -10.23 4.46
N GLY A 25 -2.29 -9.39 5.41
CA GLY A 25 -2.91 -8.09 5.19
C GLY A 25 -2.10 -6.93 5.81
N ALA A 26 -2.63 -5.73 5.64
CA ALA A 26 -2.05 -4.50 6.16
C ALA A 26 -3.11 -3.60 6.79
N LEU A 27 -2.77 -2.97 7.91
CA LEU A 27 -3.56 -1.89 8.50
C LEU A 27 -3.02 -0.56 7.99
N ILE A 28 -3.84 0.17 7.24
CA ILE A 28 -3.51 1.51 6.72
C ILE A 28 -4.41 2.54 7.37
N GLU A 29 -3.87 3.71 7.71
CA GLU A 29 -4.64 4.84 8.21
C GLU A 29 -4.75 5.90 7.14
N GLY A 30 -5.97 6.39 6.93
CA GLY A 30 -6.27 7.53 6.07
C GLY A 30 -7.21 8.51 6.76
N ARG A 31 -7.71 9.49 5.99
CA ARG A 31 -8.59 10.55 6.51
C ARG A 31 -9.88 10.05 7.17
N GLY A 32 -10.36 8.87 6.78
CA GLY A 32 -11.59 8.27 7.31
C GLY A 32 -11.38 7.26 8.45
N GLY A 33 -10.14 7.05 8.90
CA GLY A 33 -9.79 6.08 9.94
C GLY A 33 -8.82 4.99 9.48
N ILE A 34 -8.81 3.87 10.20
CA ILE A 34 -7.99 2.69 9.90
C ILE A 34 -8.77 1.73 9.00
N TYR A 35 -8.08 1.18 8.01
CA TYR A 35 -8.58 0.18 7.06
C TYR A 35 -7.67 -1.04 7.11
N GLU A 36 -8.27 -2.23 7.18
CA GLU A 36 -7.58 -3.49 6.93
C GLU A 36 -7.71 -3.82 5.44
N VAL A 37 -6.60 -4.13 4.80
CA VAL A 37 -6.55 -4.38 3.35
C VAL A 37 -5.67 -5.57 3.00
N TYR A 38 -6.08 -6.29 1.96
CA TYR A 38 -5.38 -7.40 1.34
C TYR A 38 -5.08 -7.11 -0.13
N ALA A 39 -4.18 -7.89 -0.74
CA ALA A 39 -3.92 -7.80 -2.17
C ALA A 39 -5.19 -8.11 -2.97
N GLY A 40 -5.57 -7.18 -3.86
CA GLY A 40 -6.82 -7.23 -4.62
C GLY A 40 -7.90 -6.29 -4.10
N ASP A 41 -7.81 -5.82 -2.85
CA ASP A 41 -8.86 -5.02 -2.24
C ASP A 41 -8.95 -3.61 -2.84
N PRO A 42 -10.17 -3.07 -3.04
CA PRO A 42 -10.37 -1.68 -3.39
C PRO A 42 -10.26 -0.78 -2.16
N VAL A 43 -9.46 0.27 -2.25
CA VAL A 43 -9.31 1.28 -1.21
C VAL A 43 -9.82 2.63 -1.70
N PRO A 44 -10.76 3.28 -0.99
CA PRO A 44 -11.29 4.58 -1.35
C PRO A 44 -10.18 5.62 -1.56
N GLY A 45 -10.19 6.28 -2.72
CA GLY A 45 -9.19 7.30 -3.05
C GLY A 45 -7.84 6.76 -3.54
N LEU A 46 -7.47 5.51 -3.21
CA LEU A 46 -6.17 4.88 -3.54
C LEU A 46 -6.24 3.84 -4.67
N GLY A 47 -7.44 3.33 -5.00
CA GLY A 47 -7.61 2.28 -5.99
C GLY A 47 -7.32 0.90 -5.40
N ARG A 48 -6.92 -0.05 -6.24
CA ARG A 48 -6.71 -1.44 -5.80
C ARG A 48 -5.36 -1.58 -5.09
N VAL A 49 -5.30 -2.42 -4.08
CA VAL A 49 -4.03 -2.93 -3.53
C VAL A 49 -3.46 -3.95 -4.49
N ASP A 50 -2.33 -3.62 -5.11
CA ASP A 50 -1.63 -4.52 -6.03
C ASP A 50 -0.72 -5.50 -5.28
N ALA A 51 -0.10 -5.06 -4.17
CA ALA A 51 0.75 -5.92 -3.34
C ALA A 51 0.98 -5.34 -1.94
N ILE A 52 1.29 -6.22 -0.97
CA ILE A 52 1.83 -5.86 0.34
C ILE A 52 3.19 -6.54 0.44
N ARG A 53 4.27 -5.76 0.57
CA ARG A 53 5.63 -6.31 0.50
C ARG A 53 6.62 -5.56 1.37
N LYS A 54 7.69 -6.25 1.76
CA LYS A 54 8.82 -5.64 2.46
C LYS A 54 9.90 -5.27 1.44
N GLN A 55 10.30 -4.00 1.42
CA GLN A 55 11.35 -3.45 0.58
C GLN A 55 12.41 -2.82 1.47
N ASP A 56 13.66 -3.26 1.36
CA ASP A 56 14.80 -2.71 2.11
C ASP A 56 14.54 -2.63 3.63
N GLY A 57 13.85 -3.64 4.16
CA GLY A 57 13.47 -3.71 5.58
C GLY A 57 12.20 -2.95 5.96
N ARG A 58 11.62 -2.13 5.07
CA ARG A 58 10.38 -1.37 5.30
C ARG A 58 9.19 -2.03 4.62
N TRP A 59 8.07 -2.10 5.32
CA TRP A 59 6.82 -2.54 4.71
C TRP A 59 6.22 -1.43 3.81
N VAL A 60 5.72 -1.85 2.65
CA VAL A 60 5.10 -0.99 1.65
C VAL A 60 3.84 -1.67 1.11
N VAL A 61 2.73 -0.93 1.15
CA VAL A 61 1.51 -1.31 0.42
C VAL A 61 1.55 -0.60 -0.92
N VAL A 62 1.48 -1.39 -1.98
CA VAL A 62 1.46 -0.92 -3.37
C VAL A 62 0.01 -0.82 -3.80
N THR A 63 -0.40 0.36 -4.20
CA THR A 63 -1.72 0.60 -4.77
C THR A 63 -1.59 1.12 -6.18
N SER A 64 -2.70 1.06 -6.94
CA SER A 64 -2.71 1.54 -8.31
C SER A 64 -2.42 3.05 -8.44
N LYS A 65 -2.54 3.83 -7.35
CA LYS A 65 -2.26 5.27 -7.34
C LYS A 65 -0.97 5.66 -6.62
N GLY A 66 -0.32 4.74 -5.92
CA GLY A 66 0.91 5.06 -5.19
C GLY A 66 1.27 4.09 -4.08
N LEU A 67 2.32 4.44 -3.34
CA LEU A 67 2.86 3.67 -2.23
C LEU A 67 2.33 4.20 -0.91
N ILE A 68 1.98 3.30 -0.01
CA ILE A 68 1.72 3.62 1.39
C ILE A 68 2.86 2.99 2.19
N VAL A 69 3.55 3.83 2.95
CA VAL A 69 4.71 3.43 3.75
C VAL A 69 4.41 3.67 5.22
N SER A 70 5.11 2.95 6.10
CA SER A 70 5.05 3.23 7.52
C SER A 70 5.67 4.60 7.76
N ARG A 71 4.91 5.53 8.35
CA ARG A 71 5.47 6.80 8.81
C ARG A 71 6.16 6.63 10.15
#